data_AF-A0A662KNX9-F1
#
_entry.id   AF-A0A662KNX9-F1
#
_cell.length_a   1.000
_cell.length_b   1.000
_cell.length_c   1.000
_cell.angle_alpha   90.00
_cell.angle_beta   90.00
_cell.angle_gamma   90.00
#
_symmetry.space_group_name_H-M   'P 1'
#
loop_
_entity.id
_entity.type
_entity.pdbx_description
1 polymer ?
#
loop_
_entity_poly.entity_id
_entity_poly.type
_entity_poly.pdbx_seq_one_letter_code
_entity_poly.pdbx_strand_id
1 'polypeptide(L)'
;DANGPYHGLTNQTIVFDGSASYDSDGSITNYTWDFGDGSIGYEVNPSHIYTVAENYTVTLTVTDNDGLTNTTTTLAIIEQDTDGDSWSDQEEEQYGSDPNNATDTPKDTDNDHIPDVADNDDDNDGLTDEMEENLGTDPENETDFTEVTIETTTDYLVDTDGDGVYDTFYNPSTDTKTTVTQDEDGNYLIDTNGDGNIDYTYDPASGAVTPYTEIPPPAGLPWPIIAVVTIAIIVIAVVVLLYKRGYF
;
A
#
# COMPACT_ATOMS: atom_id res chain seq x y z
N ASP A 1 15.53 7.73 31.55
CA ASP A 1 15.81 6.75 30.50
C ASP A 1 16.60 7.46 29.41
N ALA A 2 17.63 6.82 28.85
CA ALA A 2 18.37 7.34 27.69
C ALA A 2 17.73 6.91 26.37
N ASN A 3 16.65 6.11 26.42
CA ASN A 3 16.03 5.47 25.27
C ASN A 3 17.07 4.68 24.42
N GLY A 4 16.66 4.20 23.25
CA GLY A 4 17.50 3.42 22.34
C GLY A 4 17.30 1.89 22.43
N PRO A 5 18.18 1.09 21.80
CA PRO A 5 19.41 1.49 21.10
C PRO A 5 19.15 2.41 19.90
N TYR A 6 20.16 3.19 19.52
CA TYR A 6 20.17 4.05 18.35
C TYR A 6 20.93 3.39 17.21
N HIS A 7 20.46 3.59 15.99
CA HIS A 7 21.09 3.16 14.75
C HIS A 7 21.27 4.38 13.85
N GLY A 8 22.33 4.39 13.05
CA GLY A 8 22.53 5.42 12.05
C GLY A 8 23.84 5.23 11.29
N LEU A 9 24.09 6.15 10.36
CA LEU A 9 25.22 6.09 9.45
C LEU A 9 26.23 7.20 9.74
N THR A 10 27.48 7.00 9.32
CA THR A 10 28.50 8.05 9.45
C THR A 10 28.08 9.33 8.76
N ASN A 11 28.38 10.47 9.37
CA ASN A 11 28.04 11.82 8.89
C ASN A 11 26.55 12.14 8.83
N GLN A 12 25.68 11.25 9.30
CA GLN A 12 24.25 11.52 9.46
C GLN A 12 23.88 11.99 10.86
N THR A 13 22.78 12.73 10.96
CA THR A 13 22.31 13.29 12.24
C THR A 13 21.45 12.28 12.98
N ILE A 14 21.84 11.93 14.20
CA ILE A 14 21.04 11.12 15.12
C ILE A 14 20.45 12.02 16.20
N VAL A 15 19.14 11.89 16.45
CA VAL A 15 18.44 12.60 17.53
C VAL A 15 18.28 11.66 18.72
N PHE A 16 18.89 12.03 19.85
CA PHE A 16 18.75 11.32 21.11
C PHE A 16 17.50 11.78 21.85
N ASP A 17 17.00 10.95 22.76
CA ASP A 17 15.75 11.22 23.48
C ASP A 17 15.92 10.90 24.97
N GLY A 18 15.88 11.92 25.81
CA GLY A 18 15.91 11.79 27.26
C GLY A 18 14.54 11.98 27.91
N SER A 19 13.48 12.20 27.12
CA SER A 19 12.18 12.69 27.58
C SER A 19 11.44 11.73 28.51
N ALA A 20 11.75 10.43 28.46
CA ALA A 20 11.22 9.43 29.39
C ALA A 20 11.88 9.47 30.78
N SER A 21 12.88 10.32 31.01
CA SER A 21 13.44 10.57 32.33
C SER A 21 12.48 11.37 33.20
N TYR A 22 12.38 10.99 34.48
CA TYR A 22 11.53 11.67 35.44
C TYR A 22 12.17 11.74 36.82
N ASP A 23 11.69 12.67 37.62
CA ASP A 23 11.98 12.80 39.04
C ASP A 23 10.67 12.66 39.82
N SER A 24 10.65 11.81 40.85
CA SER A 24 9.43 11.44 41.57
C SER A 24 8.95 12.49 42.58
N ASP A 25 9.86 13.32 43.06
CA ASP A 25 9.63 14.32 44.10
C ASP A 25 10.05 15.74 43.68
N GLY A 26 10.37 15.93 42.41
CA GLY A 26 10.77 17.20 41.85
C GLY A 26 10.69 17.27 40.32
N SER A 27 11.70 17.91 39.74
CA SER A 27 11.84 18.20 38.31
C SER A 27 13.30 18.11 37.90
N ILE A 28 13.54 17.57 36.71
CA ILE A 28 14.88 17.51 36.12
C ILE A 28 15.25 18.91 35.60
N THR A 29 16.41 19.41 36.02
CA THR A 29 16.94 20.73 35.65
C THR A 29 18.01 20.68 34.58
N ASN A 30 18.67 19.53 34.38
CA ASN A 30 19.72 19.37 33.39
C ASN A 30 19.79 17.94 32.84
N TYR A 31 20.12 17.85 31.55
CA TYR A 31 20.41 16.63 30.81
C TYR A 31 21.79 16.80 30.19
N THR A 32 22.70 15.88 30.48
CA THR A 32 24.05 15.85 29.90
C THR A 32 24.28 14.51 29.26
N TRP A 33 24.57 14.54 27.97
CA TRP A 33 24.88 13.38 27.16
C TRP A 33 26.39 13.32 26.94
N ASP A 34 26.97 12.15 27.15
CA ASP A 34 28.29 11.78 26.64
C ASP A 34 28.05 10.78 25.51
N PHE A 35 28.42 11.17 24.29
CA PHE A 35 28.13 10.38 23.09
C PHE A 35 29.13 9.22 22.90
N GLY A 36 30.13 9.06 23.77
CA GLY A 36 31.09 7.97 23.75
C GLY A 36 32.27 8.17 22.79
N ASP A 37 32.23 9.20 21.95
CA ASP A 37 33.30 9.61 21.03
C ASP A 37 34.15 10.80 21.58
N GLY A 38 33.87 11.22 22.82
CA GLY A 38 34.50 12.35 23.48
C GLY A 38 33.76 13.69 23.31
N SER A 39 32.65 13.71 22.56
CA SER A 39 31.75 14.85 22.48
C SER A 39 30.64 14.78 23.54
N ILE A 40 30.04 15.93 23.83
CA ILE A 40 28.98 16.06 24.83
C ILE A 40 27.80 16.86 24.28
N GLY A 41 26.60 16.48 24.71
CA GLY A 41 25.34 17.13 24.38
C GLY A 41 24.61 17.62 25.61
N TYR A 42 23.77 18.63 25.42
CA TYR A 42 22.85 19.15 26.44
C TYR A 42 21.44 19.15 25.88
N GLU A 43 20.46 19.45 26.73
CA GLU A 43 19.03 19.39 26.40
C GLU A 43 18.44 17.98 26.47
N VAL A 44 17.11 17.92 26.46
CA VAL A 44 16.36 16.66 26.57
C VAL A 44 16.63 15.79 25.34
N ASN A 45 16.61 16.39 24.16
CA ASN A 45 16.73 15.69 22.87
C ASN A 45 17.84 16.32 22.00
N PRO A 46 19.13 16.19 22.35
CA PRO A 46 20.20 16.69 21.49
C PRO A 46 20.31 15.88 20.21
N SER A 47 20.85 16.51 19.18
CA SER A 47 21.35 15.81 17.99
C SER A 47 22.87 15.66 18.03
N HIS A 48 23.39 14.62 17.40
CA HIS A 48 24.82 14.37 17.24
C HIS A 48 25.13 13.70 15.90
N ILE A 49 26.37 13.84 15.44
CA ILE A 49 26.88 13.24 14.20
C ILE A 49 28.17 12.47 14.53
N TYR A 50 28.18 11.18 14.22
CA TYR A 50 29.37 10.35 14.30
C TYR A 50 30.10 10.32 12.95
N THR A 51 31.42 10.44 12.96
CA THR A 51 32.24 10.48 11.73
C THR A 51 32.98 9.18 11.46
N VAL A 52 32.88 8.22 12.37
CA VAL A 52 33.54 6.91 12.30
C VAL A 52 32.50 5.86 12.64
N ALA A 53 32.45 4.80 11.86
CA ALA A 53 31.60 3.65 12.12
C ALA A 53 32.12 2.87 13.34
N GLU A 54 31.31 2.80 14.40
CA GLU A 54 31.61 2.10 15.65
C GLU A 54 30.33 1.94 16.48
N ASN A 55 30.38 1.06 17.49
CA ASN A 55 29.35 0.97 18.52
C ASN A 55 29.75 1.84 19.71
N TYR A 56 29.11 3.01 19.86
CA TYR A 56 29.35 3.94 20.95
C TYR A 56 28.47 3.63 22.16
N THR A 57 29.07 3.63 23.34
CA THR A 57 28.30 3.61 24.61
C THR A 57 27.91 5.04 24.97
N VAL A 58 26.64 5.37 24.77
CA VAL A 58 26.10 6.69 25.04
C VAL A 58 25.60 6.76 26.48
N THR A 59 25.99 7.81 27.20
CA THR A 59 25.66 7.98 28.62
C THR A 59 24.82 9.24 28.82
N LEU A 60 23.60 9.08 29.35
CA LEU A 60 22.79 10.20 29.82
C LEU A 60 22.95 10.37 31.33
N THR A 61 23.33 11.55 31.77
CA THR A 61 23.28 11.99 33.17
C THR A 61 22.24 13.09 33.34
N VAL A 62 21.26 12.85 34.20
CA VAL A 62 20.23 13.84 34.58
C VAL A 62 20.55 14.44 35.94
N THR A 63 20.21 15.71 36.14
CA THR A 63 20.30 16.41 37.44
C THR A 63 18.95 17.00 37.81
N ASP A 64 18.47 16.77 39.03
CA ASP A 64 17.19 17.32 39.52
C ASP A 64 17.33 18.72 40.13
N ASN A 65 16.23 19.29 40.65
CA ASN A 65 16.22 20.59 41.31
C ASN A 65 16.86 20.61 42.70
N ASP A 66 17.18 19.46 43.27
CA ASP A 66 17.89 19.32 44.54
C ASP A 66 19.40 19.11 44.31
N GLY A 67 19.83 19.05 43.04
CA GLY A 67 21.21 18.88 42.62
C GLY A 67 21.69 17.43 42.69
N LEU A 68 20.78 16.46 42.85
CA LEU A 68 21.12 15.04 42.78
C LEU A 68 21.17 14.60 41.32
N THR A 69 22.01 13.61 41.05
CA THR A 69 22.25 13.12 39.70
C THR A 69 21.98 11.63 39.59
N ASN A 70 21.50 11.20 38.43
CA ASN A 70 21.45 9.79 38.06
C ASN A 70 21.92 9.61 36.61
N THR A 71 22.46 8.42 36.30
CA THR A 71 23.07 8.12 35.01
C THR A 71 22.53 6.79 34.47
N THR A 72 22.31 6.74 33.15
CA THR A 72 21.99 5.51 32.42
C THR A 72 22.74 5.49 31.09
N THR A 73 22.89 4.30 30.51
CA THR A 73 23.62 4.09 29.26
C THR A 73 22.74 3.42 28.22
N THR A 74 23.01 3.70 26.95
CA THR A 74 22.44 3.05 25.78
C THR A 74 23.52 2.87 24.72
N LEU A 75 23.20 2.21 23.61
CA LEU A 75 24.11 2.02 22.48
C LEU A 75 23.71 2.91 21.31
N ALA A 76 24.68 3.48 20.64
CA ALA A 76 24.56 3.99 19.28
C ALA A 76 25.40 3.11 18.35
N ILE A 77 24.75 2.42 17.42
CA ILE A 77 25.35 1.52 16.44
C ILE A 77 25.50 2.33 15.15
N ILE A 78 26.74 2.64 14.76
CA ILE A 78 27.04 3.48 13.62
C ILE A 78 27.70 2.64 12.54
N GLU A 79 27.05 2.57 11.38
CA GLU A 79 27.55 1.90 10.19
C GLU A 79 28.20 2.90 9.23
N GLN A 80 29.12 2.41 8.40
CA GLN A 80 29.85 3.24 7.45
C GLN A 80 28.94 3.54 6.26
N ASP A 81 28.93 4.81 5.86
CA ASP A 81 28.27 5.31 4.65
C ASP A 81 29.29 6.25 3.99
N THR A 82 30.01 5.73 3.00
CA THR A 82 31.18 6.38 2.42
C THR A 82 30.80 7.49 1.43
N ASP A 83 29.66 7.38 0.75
CA ASP A 83 29.26 8.31 -0.30
C ASP A 83 28.03 9.18 0.04
N GLY A 84 27.34 8.88 1.14
CA GLY A 84 26.27 9.69 1.73
C GLY A 84 24.90 9.49 1.10
N ASP A 85 24.63 8.33 0.50
CA ASP A 85 23.34 8.02 -0.13
C ASP A 85 22.29 7.41 0.82
N SER A 86 22.67 7.16 2.06
CA SER A 86 21.86 6.54 3.13
C SER A 86 21.75 5.03 3.10
N TRP A 87 22.53 4.34 2.28
CA TRP A 87 22.81 2.92 2.44
C TRP A 87 24.16 2.75 3.14
N SER A 88 24.30 1.71 3.96
CA SER A 88 25.61 1.39 4.51
C SER A 88 26.49 0.68 3.48
N ASP A 89 27.80 0.89 3.55
CA ASP A 89 28.77 0.19 2.71
C ASP A 89 28.59 -1.35 2.81
N GLN A 90 28.14 -1.84 3.96
CA GLN A 90 27.89 -3.26 4.20
C GLN A 90 26.65 -3.76 3.44
N GLU A 91 25.56 -2.99 3.43
CA GLU A 91 24.37 -3.30 2.66
C GLU A 91 24.67 -3.27 1.16
N GLU A 92 25.41 -2.27 0.70
CA GLU A 92 25.77 -2.17 -0.71
C GLU A 92 26.63 -3.32 -1.19
N GLU A 93 27.67 -3.70 -0.43
CA GLU A 93 28.45 -4.89 -0.72
C GLU A 93 27.60 -6.17 -0.70
N GLN A 94 26.61 -6.24 0.19
CA GLN A 94 25.71 -7.38 0.31
C GLN A 94 24.76 -7.49 -0.90
N TYR A 95 24.24 -6.37 -1.37
CA TYR A 95 23.23 -6.31 -2.44
C TYR A 95 23.79 -5.98 -3.82
N GLY A 96 25.10 -5.76 -3.92
CA GLY A 96 25.83 -5.70 -5.18
C GLY A 96 25.96 -4.31 -5.80
N SER A 97 25.73 -3.25 -5.04
CA SER A 97 26.03 -1.85 -5.40
C SER A 97 27.49 -1.46 -5.10
N ASP A 98 27.93 -0.29 -5.58
CA ASP A 98 29.27 0.26 -5.32
C ASP A 98 29.24 1.28 -4.17
N PRO A 99 29.83 0.97 -3.00
CA PRO A 99 29.78 1.81 -1.79
C PRO A 99 30.56 3.12 -1.85
N ASN A 100 31.00 3.52 -3.04
CA ASN A 100 31.69 4.79 -3.27
C ASN A 100 30.97 5.62 -4.35
N ASN A 101 29.77 5.21 -4.73
CA ASN A 101 28.99 5.81 -5.80
C ASN A 101 27.52 5.95 -5.37
N ALA A 102 27.21 7.13 -4.82
CA ALA A 102 25.87 7.52 -4.35
C ALA A 102 24.73 7.52 -5.41
N THR A 103 24.98 7.02 -6.61
CA THR A 103 23.97 6.81 -7.66
C THR A 103 23.78 5.34 -8.02
N ASP A 104 24.55 4.45 -7.42
CA ASP A 104 24.52 3.00 -7.60
C ASP A 104 24.11 2.39 -6.26
N THR A 105 22.83 2.53 -5.93
CA THR A 105 22.25 2.03 -4.67
C THR A 105 21.66 0.63 -4.87
N PRO A 106 21.38 -0.12 -3.80
CA PRO A 106 20.47 -1.26 -3.87
C PRO A 106 19.15 -0.82 -4.54
N LYS A 107 18.58 -1.69 -5.37
CA LYS A 107 17.27 -1.45 -5.96
C LYS A 107 16.23 -1.60 -4.85
N ASP A 108 15.40 -0.59 -4.71
CA ASP A 108 14.40 -0.41 -3.66
C ASP A 108 13.25 0.35 -4.35
N THR A 109 12.21 -0.40 -4.72
CA THR A 109 11.16 0.09 -5.63
C THR A 109 10.17 0.98 -4.89
N ASP A 110 9.79 0.63 -3.66
CA ASP A 110 8.84 1.41 -2.83
C ASP A 110 9.52 2.47 -1.93
N ASN A 111 10.85 2.44 -1.79
CA ASN A 111 11.68 3.31 -0.94
C ASN A 111 11.44 3.13 0.56
N ASP A 112 11.11 1.92 1.02
CA ASP A 112 10.98 1.59 2.44
C ASP A 112 12.32 1.23 3.12
N HIS A 113 13.40 1.19 2.33
CA HIS A 113 14.76 0.82 2.72
C HIS A 113 14.98 -0.69 2.95
N ILE A 114 14.13 -1.52 2.34
CA ILE A 114 14.32 -2.96 2.13
C ILE A 114 14.57 -3.14 0.63
N PRO A 115 15.76 -3.59 0.20
CA PRO A 115 16.00 -3.80 -1.22
C PRO A 115 15.10 -4.90 -1.78
N ASP A 116 14.66 -4.77 -3.03
CA ASP A 116 13.77 -5.73 -3.72
C ASP A 116 14.20 -7.20 -3.55
N VAL A 117 15.52 -7.46 -3.60
CA VAL A 117 16.05 -8.83 -3.44
C VAL A 117 15.84 -9.44 -2.05
N ALA A 118 15.47 -8.62 -1.07
CA ALA A 118 15.22 -8.94 0.33
C ALA A 118 13.80 -8.57 0.78
N ASP A 119 13.06 -7.85 -0.05
CA ASP A 119 11.63 -7.62 0.09
C ASP A 119 10.86 -8.81 -0.47
N ASN A 120 9.60 -8.93 -0.09
CA ASN A 120 8.68 -9.92 -0.61
C ASN A 120 7.44 -9.27 -1.25
N ASP A 121 7.42 -7.95 -1.33
CA ASP A 121 6.35 -7.07 -1.81
C ASP A 121 7.05 -5.78 -2.28
N ASP A 122 7.78 -5.89 -3.40
CA ASP A 122 8.76 -4.89 -3.87
C ASP A 122 8.18 -3.47 -4.06
N ASP A 123 6.88 -3.35 -4.35
CA ASP A 123 6.18 -2.07 -4.54
C ASP A 123 5.14 -1.74 -3.45
N ASN A 124 4.99 -2.62 -2.44
CA ASN A 124 4.20 -2.43 -1.23
C ASN A 124 2.73 -2.10 -1.47
N ASP A 125 2.20 -2.69 -2.54
CA ASP A 125 0.79 -2.60 -2.89
C ASP A 125 -0.04 -3.67 -2.16
N GLY A 126 0.62 -4.63 -1.52
CA GLY A 126 0.03 -5.66 -0.67
C GLY A 126 -0.16 -7.02 -1.34
N LEU A 127 0.34 -7.22 -2.57
CA LEU A 127 0.59 -8.54 -3.13
C LEU A 127 2.06 -8.88 -2.98
N THR A 128 2.36 -10.12 -2.59
CA THR A 128 3.77 -10.54 -2.55
C THR A 128 4.27 -10.87 -3.95
N ASP A 129 5.57 -10.80 -4.22
CA ASP A 129 6.14 -11.16 -5.53
C ASP A 129 5.76 -12.60 -5.95
N GLU A 130 5.61 -13.53 -4.99
CA GLU A 130 5.14 -14.90 -5.28
C GLU A 130 3.69 -14.90 -5.80
N MET A 131 2.83 -14.05 -5.24
CA MET A 131 1.42 -13.92 -5.66
C MET A 131 1.33 -13.31 -7.06
N GLU A 132 2.15 -12.30 -7.34
CA GLU A 132 2.23 -11.64 -8.63
C GLU A 132 2.86 -12.51 -9.71
N GLU A 133 3.94 -13.25 -9.42
CA GLU A 133 4.49 -14.24 -10.34
C GLU A 133 3.42 -15.28 -10.71
N ASN A 134 2.58 -15.67 -9.75
CA ASN A 134 1.46 -16.58 -10.00
C ASN A 134 0.33 -15.93 -10.80
N LEU A 135 0.14 -14.62 -10.71
CA LEU A 135 -0.83 -13.84 -11.50
C LEU A 135 -0.30 -13.47 -12.89
N GLY A 136 1.03 -13.50 -13.07
CA GLY A 136 1.71 -13.07 -14.29
C GLY A 136 1.87 -11.55 -14.37
N THR A 137 1.81 -10.86 -13.23
CA THR A 137 1.99 -9.41 -13.10
C THR A 137 3.43 -9.06 -12.71
N ASP A 138 3.75 -7.78 -12.57
CA ASP A 138 5.12 -7.29 -12.42
C ASP A 138 5.34 -6.79 -10.99
N PRO A 139 6.14 -7.48 -10.16
CA PRO A 139 6.34 -7.11 -8.74
C PRO A 139 6.84 -5.70 -8.47
N GLU A 140 7.31 -5.02 -9.52
CA GLU A 140 7.85 -3.68 -9.43
C GLU A 140 6.81 -2.60 -9.85
N ASN A 141 5.54 -2.95 -9.99
CA ASN A 141 4.50 -2.13 -10.61
C ASN A 141 3.16 -2.11 -9.84
N GLU A 142 3.09 -1.16 -8.89
CA GLU A 142 1.93 -0.87 -8.03
C GLU A 142 0.58 -0.61 -8.74
N THR A 143 0.58 -0.54 -10.08
CA THR A 143 -0.60 -0.20 -10.88
C THR A 143 -1.26 -1.39 -11.56
N ASP A 144 -0.67 -2.58 -11.45
CA ASP A 144 -1.26 -3.79 -12.04
C ASP A 144 -2.45 -4.34 -11.23
N PHE A 145 -2.78 -3.77 -10.07
CA PHE A 145 -4.03 -4.07 -9.37
C PHE A 145 -4.69 -2.92 -8.61
N THR A 146 -5.88 -3.19 -8.07
CA THR A 146 -6.50 -2.43 -6.98
C THR A 146 -7.05 -3.35 -5.91
N GLU A 147 -6.86 -2.95 -4.65
CA GLU A 147 -7.53 -3.58 -3.51
C GLU A 147 -9.05 -3.36 -3.60
N VAL A 148 -9.82 -4.41 -3.34
CA VAL A 148 -11.27 -4.36 -3.15
C VAL A 148 -11.66 -5.09 -1.88
N THR A 149 -12.44 -4.43 -1.02
CA THR A 149 -12.97 -5.08 0.19
C THR A 149 -14.38 -5.60 -0.08
N ILE A 150 -14.54 -6.93 -0.10
CA ILE A 150 -15.85 -7.58 -0.21
C ILE A 150 -16.28 -8.06 1.18
N GLU A 151 -17.34 -7.47 1.71
CA GLU A 151 -17.81 -7.69 3.09
C GLU A 151 -16.74 -7.37 4.15
N THR A 152 -15.85 -8.31 4.43
CA THR A 152 -14.75 -8.21 5.40
C THR A 152 -13.45 -8.84 4.88
N THR A 153 -13.42 -9.31 3.62
CA THR A 153 -12.22 -9.87 2.99
C THR A 153 -11.59 -8.82 2.08
N THR A 154 -10.26 -8.70 2.18
CA THR A 154 -9.46 -7.99 1.18
C THR A 154 -9.20 -8.95 0.03
N ASP A 155 -9.62 -8.52 -1.14
CA ASP A 155 -9.49 -9.20 -2.43
C ASP A 155 -8.93 -8.19 -3.45
N TYR A 156 -8.61 -8.63 -4.66
CA TYR A 156 -7.91 -7.80 -5.65
C TYR A 156 -8.56 -7.88 -7.02
N LEU A 157 -8.59 -6.76 -7.73
CA LEU A 157 -8.79 -6.73 -9.18
C LEU A 157 -7.45 -6.49 -9.84
N VAL A 158 -7.07 -7.35 -10.77
CA VAL A 158 -5.72 -7.45 -11.33
C VAL A 158 -5.79 -7.29 -12.85
N ASP A 159 -4.86 -6.52 -13.41
CA ASP A 159 -4.60 -6.32 -14.84
C ASP A 159 -3.47 -7.26 -15.27
N THR A 160 -3.85 -8.46 -15.73
CA THR A 160 -2.85 -9.49 -16.06
C THR A 160 -2.23 -9.34 -17.45
N ASP A 161 -2.73 -8.42 -18.28
CA ASP A 161 -2.20 -8.19 -19.64
C ASP A 161 -1.56 -6.82 -19.85
N GLY A 162 -1.62 -5.95 -18.84
CA GLY A 162 -0.96 -4.65 -18.78
C GLY A 162 -1.58 -3.61 -19.71
N ASP A 163 -2.87 -3.75 -20.05
CA ASP A 163 -3.58 -2.81 -20.91
C ASP A 163 -4.24 -1.63 -20.17
N GLY A 164 -4.18 -1.66 -18.83
CA GLY A 164 -4.77 -0.69 -17.91
C GLY A 164 -6.21 -1.01 -17.52
N VAL A 165 -6.70 -2.22 -17.82
CA VAL A 165 -8.05 -2.69 -17.48
C VAL A 165 -7.96 -4.01 -16.71
N TYR A 166 -8.53 -4.02 -15.49
CA TYR A 166 -8.54 -5.24 -14.70
C TYR A 166 -9.38 -6.35 -15.35
N ASP A 167 -8.78 -7.52 -15.52
CA ASP A 167 -9.36 -8.67 -16.20
C ASP A 167 -9.51 -9.89 -15.28
N THR A 168 -8.95 -9.82 -14.08
CA THR A 168 -8.89 -10.91 -13.11
C THR A 168 -9.32 -10.44 -11.73
N PHE A 169 -10.13 -11.25 -11.05
CA PHE A 169 -10.41 -11.11 -9.62
C PHE A 169 -9.62 -12.18 -8.88
N TYR A 170 -8.92 -11.78 -7.82
CA TYR A 170 -8.09 -12.65 -7.02
C TYR A 170 -8.46 -12.58 -5.54
N ASN A 171 -8.80 -13.74 -4.97
CA ASN A 171 -9.00 -13.90 -3.54
C ASN A 171 -7.80 -14.65 -2.93
N PRO A 172 -6.92 -13.96 -2.17
CA PRO A 172 -5.70 -14.55 -1.63
C PRO A 172 -5.98 -15.59 -0.53
N SER A 173 -7.09 -15.44 0.20
CA SER A 173 -7.46 -16.34 1.30
C SER A 173 -7.82 -17.75 0.83
N THR A 174 -8.26 -17.87 -0.42
CA THR A 174 -8.69 -19.13 -1.02
C THR A 174 -7.85 -19.54 -2.23
N ASP A 175 -6.93 -18.70 -2.66
CA ASP A 175 -6.19 -18.83 -3.92
C ASP A 175 -7.12 -19.01 -5.14
N THR A 176 -8.24 -18.27 -5.14
CA THR A 176 -9.25 -18.34 -6.20
C THR A 176 -9.04 -17.20 -7.19
N LYS A 177 -9.02 -17.55 -8.49
CA LYS A 177 -8.92 -16.61 -9.61
C LYS A 177 -10.15 -16.74 -10.51
N THR A 178 -10.81 -15.63 -10.81
CA THR A 178 -11.97 -15.58 -11.72
C THR A 178 -11.83 -14.43 -12.70
N THR A 179 -12.58 -14.50 -13.80
CA THR A 179 -12.53 -13.46 -14.84
C THR A 179 -13.37 -12.26 -14.44
N VAL A 180 -12.86 -11.07 -14.70
CA VAL A 180 -13.56 -9.79 -14.54
C VAL A 180 -13.87 -9.21 -15.91
N THR A 181 -15.01 -8.52 -16.02
CA THR A 181 -15.39 -7.79 -17.24
C THR A 181 -15.94 -6.42 -16.89
N GLN A 182 -15.90 -5.46 -17.81
CA GLN A 182 -16.52 -4.15 -17.60
C GLN A 182 -17.94 -4.09 -18.21
N ASP A 183 -18.84 -3.36 -17.54
CA ASP A 183 -20.13 -2.97 -18.10
C ASP A 183 -20.05 -1.72 -19.01
N GLU A 184 -21.18 -1.30 -19.56
CA GLU A 184 -21.25 -0.11 -20.45
C GLU A 184 -20.92 1.21 -19.73
N ASP A 185 -21.02 1.24 -18.40
CA ASP A 185 -20.75 2.40 -17.54
C ASP A 185 -19.29 2.40 -17.03
N GLY A 186 -18.51 1.34 -17.31
CA GLY A 186 -17.11 1.19 -16.91
C GLY A 186 -16.91 0.56 -15.52
N ASN A 187 -17.96 -0.01 -14.91
CA ASN A 187 -17.83 -0.74 -13.66
C ASN A 187 -17.35 -2.17 -13.93
N TYR A 188 -16.55 -2.71 -13.02
CA TYR A 188 -16.05 -4.08 -13.09
C TYR A 188 -17.07 -5.05 -12.48
N LEU A 189 -17.41 -6.10 -13.23
CA LEU A 189 -18.32 -7.17 -12.86
C LEU A 189 -17.53 -8.34 -12.28
N ILE A 190 -17.81 -8.70 -11.03
CA ILE A 190 -17.03 -9.65 -10.24
C ILE A 190 -17.87 -10.91 -9.97
N ASP A 191 -17.37 -12.05 -10.43
CA ASP A 191 -17.82 -13.38 -10.03
C ASP A 191 -16.83 -13.92 -8.98
N THR A 192 -17.24 -14.02 -7.73
CA THR A 192 -16.31 -14.35 -6.63
C THR A 192 -15.99 -15.85 -6.53
N ASN A 193 -16.79 -16.70 -7.16
CA ASN A 193 -16.75 -18.15 -6.94
C ASN A 193 -16.59 -18.96 -8.24
N GLY A 194 -16.61 -18.30 -9.39
CA GLY A 194 -16.40 -18.88 -10.72
C GLY A 194 -17.61 -19.69 -11.23
N ASP A 195 -18.81 -19.49 -10.67
CA ASP A 195 -20.02 -20.19 -11.13
C ASP A 195 -20.66 -19.56 -12.37
N GLY A 196 -20.14 -18.42 -12.82
CA GLY A 196 -20.59 -17.67 -13.99
C GLY A 196 -21.69 -16.64 -13.71
N ASN A 197 -22.13 -16.49 -12.46
CA ASN A 197 -23.03 -15.42 -12.03
C ASN A 197 -22.21 -14.29 -11.41
N ILE A 198 -22.60 -13.05 -11.71
CA ILE A 198 -21.95 -11.87 -11.11
C ILE A 198 -22.49 -11.67 -9.70
N ASP A 199 -21.58 -11.59 -8.73
CA ASP A 199 -21.88 -11.40 -7.31
C ASP A 199 -21.81 -9.92 -6.92
N TYR A 200 -20.82 -9.19 -7.46
CA TYR A 200 -20.56 -7.79 -7.12
C TYR A 200 -20.22 -6.93 -8.34
N THR A 201 -20.34 -5.63 -8.16
CA THR A 201 -19.83 -4.60 -9.06
C THR A 201 -18.84 -3.73 -8.32
N TYR A 202 -17.76 -3.32 -8.97
CA TYR A 202 -16.80 -2.34 -8.47
C TYR A 202 -16.78 -1.12 -9.39
N ASP A 203 -17.06 0.05 -8.82
CA ASP A 203 -16.99 1.34 -9.50
C ASP A 203 -15.59 1.96 -9.27
N PRO A 204 -14.72 2.00 -10.30
CA PRO A 204 -13.36 2.54 -10.15
C PRO A 204 -13.33 4.05 -9.89
N ALA A 205 -14.40 4.79 -10.20
CA ALA A 205 -14.46 6.22 -9.95
C ALA A 205 -14.76 6.55 -8.47
N SER A 206 -15.47 5.67 -7.77
CA SER A 206 -15.83 5.86 -6.36
C SER A 206 -15.16 4.89 -5.38
N GLY A 207 -14.52 3.83 -5.89
CA GLY A 207 -14.00 2.71 -5.09
C GLY A 207 -15.11 1.85 -4.45
N ALA A 208 -16.37 2.02 -4.88
CA ALA A 208 -17.49 1.35 -4.24
C ALA A 208 -17.68 -0.06 -4.78
N VAL A 209 -17.66 -1.04 -3.88
CA VAL A 209 -18.12 -2.40 -4.16
C VAL A 209 -19.60 -2.52 -3.78
N THR A 210 -20.46 -2.93 -4.71
CA THR A 210 -21.89 -3.13 -4.45
C THR A 210 -22.37 -4.52 -4.87
N PRO A 211 -23.21 -5.20 -4.05
CA PRO A 211 -23.80 -6.48 -4.44
C PRO A 211 -24.56 -6.35 -5.76
N TYR A 212 -24.26 -7.23 -6.70
CA TYR A 212 -24.90 -7.26 -8.00
C TYR A 212 -26.34 -7.73 -7.84
N THR A 213 -27.26 -6.98 -8.44
CA THR A 213 -28.64 -7.40 -8.57
C THR A 213 -28.99 -7.40 -10.04
N GLU A 214 -29.19 -8.58 -10.63
CA GLU A 214 -29.72 -8.67 -11.98
C GLU A 214 -31.01 -7.86 -12.04
N ILE A 215 -31.03 -6.82 -12.87
CA ILE A 215 -32.27 -6.13 -13.18
C ILE A 215 -33.10 -7.15 -13.97
N PRO A 216 -34.23 -7.65 -13.43
CA PRO A 216 -35.04 -8.58 -14.17
C PRO A 216 -35.42 -7.92 -15.51
N PRO A 217 -35.36 -8.66 -16.63
CA PRO A 217 -35.68 -8.09 -17.93
C PRO A 217 -37.01 -7.34 -17.80
N PRO A 218 -37.10 -6.10 -18.31
CA PRO A 218 -38.25 -5.24 -18.07
C PRO A 218 -39.49 -6.05 -18.38
N ALA A 219 -40.35 -6.25 -17.36
CA ALA A 219 -41.49 -7.14 -17.45
C ALA A 219 -42.15 -6.91 -18.80
N GLY A 220 -42.06 -7.90 -19.70
CA GLY A 220 -42.53 -7.76 -21.06
C GLY A 220 -43.92 -7.14 -21.02
N LEU A 221 -44.15 -6.12 -21.86
CA LEU A 221 -45.36 -5.27 -21.82
C LEU A 221 -46.57 -6.08 -21.34
N PRO A 222 -47.30 -5.66 -20.29
CA PRO A 222 -48.38 -6.48 -19.75
C PRO A 222 -49.31 -6.88 -20.90
N TRP A 223 -49.68 -8.17 -20.98
CA TRP A 223 -50.53 -8.75 -22.02
C TRP A 223 -51.63 -7.83 -22.60
N PRO A 224 -52.38 -7.04 -21.81
CA PRO A 224 -53.32 -6.06 -22.36
C PRO A 224 -52.69 -5.03 -23.31
N ILE A 225 -51.47 -4.55 -23.07
CA ILE A 225 -50.76 -3.61 -23.96
C ILE A 225 -50.31 -4.31 -25.24
N ILE A 226 -49.79 -5.54 -25.16
CA ILE A 226 -49.46 -6.35 -26.34
C ILE A 226 -50.71 -6.59 -27.19
N ALA A 227 -51.84 -6.90 -26.56
CA ALA A 227 -53.13 -7.12 -27.23
C ALA A 227 -53.63 -5.85 -27.94
N VAL A 228 -53.52 -4.68 -27.32
CA VAL A 228 -53.93 -3.40 -27.94
C VAL A 228 -53.06 -3.07 -29.15
N VAL A 229 -51.74 -3.25 -29.05
CA VAL A 229 -50.81 -2.98 -30.16
C VAL A 229 -51.02 -3.96 -31.32
N THR A 230 -51.20 -5.25 -31.05
CA THR A 230 -51.51 -6.24 -32.11
C THR A 230 -52.84 -5.97 -32.78
N ILE A 231 -53.90 -5.63 -32.03
CA ILE A 231 -55.19 -5.25 -32.62
C ILE A 231 -55.04 -3.99 -33.48
N ALA A 232 -54.32 -2.97 -33.01
CA ALA A 232 -54.08 -1.75 -33.78
C ALA A 232 -53.34 -2.03 -35.10
N ILE A 233 -52.30 -2.87 -35.07
CA ILE A 233 -51.57 -3.29 -36.28
C ILE A 233 -52.49 -4.07 -37.24
N ILE A 234 -53.32 -4.98 -36.73
CA ILE A 234 -54.29 -5.73 -37.55
C ILE A 234 -55.31 -4.79 -38.18
N VAL A 235 -55.86 -3.83 -37.43
CA VAL A 235 -56.81 -2.84 -37.95
C VAL A 235 -56.16 -2.00 -39.04
N ILE A 236 -54.93 -1.53 -38.83
CA ILE A 236 -54.17 -0.77 -39.84
C ILE A 236 -53.93 -1.63 -41.09
N ALA A 237 -53.51 -2.88 -40.92
CA ALA A 237 -53.30 -3.80 -42.04
C ALA A 237 -54.60 -4.08 -42.82
N VAL A 238 -55.74 -4.24 -42.13
CA VAL A 238 -57.06 -4.42 -42.75
C VAL A 238 -57.48 -3.14 -43.50
N VAL A 239 -57.30 -1.96 -42.91
CA VAL A 239 -57.59 -0.68 -43.57
C VAL A 239 -56.74 -0.50 -44.84
N VAL A 240 -55.44 -0.79 -44.76
CA VAL A 240 -54.53 -0.75 -45.92
C VAL A 240 -54.94 -1.76 -46.99
N LEU A 241 -55.37 -2.96 -46.59
CA LEU A 241 -55.81 -4.00 -47.53
C LEU A 241 -57.13 -3.64 -48.21
N LEU A 242 -58.08 -3.05 -47.48
CA LEU A 242 -59.35 -2.56 -48.01
C LEU A 242 -59.14 -1.39 -48.97
N TYR A 243 -58.23 -0.47 -48.64
CA TYR A 243 -57.83 0.62 -49.52
C TYR A 243 -57.20 0.10 -50.82
N LYS A 244 -56.25 -0.84 -50.75
CA LYS A 244 -55.64 -1.45 -51.94
C LYS A 244 -56.63 -2.23 -52.82
N ARG A 245 -57.73 -2.72 -52.26
CA ARG A 245 -58.78 -3.44 -52.99
C ARG A 245 -59.91 -2.53 -53.53
N GLY A 246 -59.83 -1.21 -53.30
CA GLY A 246 -60.78 -0.23 -53.83
C GLY A 246 -62.14 -0.23 -53.12
N TYR A 247 -62.19 -0.68 -51.86
CA TYR A 247 -63.42 -0.64 -51.06
C TYR A 247 -63.67 0.73 -50.40
N PHE A 248 -62.74 1.68 -50.57
CA PHE A 248 -62.81 3.08 -50.13
C PHE A 248 -62.24 4.01 -51.21
#